data_AF-A0AAQ0CPE5-F1
#
_entry.id   AF-A0AAQ0CPE5-F1
#
_cell.length_a   1.000
_cell.length_b   1.000
_cell.length_c   1.000
_cell.angle_alpha   90.00
_cell.angle_beta   90.00
_cell.angle_gamma   90.00
#
_symmetry.space_group_name_H-M   'P 1'
#
loop_
_entity.id
_entity.type
_entity.pdbx_description
1 polymer ?
#
loop_
_entity_poly.entity_id
_entity_poly.type
_entity_poly.pdbx_seq_one_letter_code
_entity_poly.pdbx_strand_id
1 'polypeptide(L)'
;MISFAALAICVVSLVGKVGEIFVEALHPYGNQKNPDFPIDRDAFDIDRKQYWQDRVAEANVSKNGGMRSVIPSTVERYLAGSTGDIARSDPRTAMRTLQDLGVASDTDFGQFYLKYQGSFISPRPVAELLDVEGPSIPAIPDQTEYVRNLYGIPEEYLALTSDEGEGMYLYGKDDGAVYDLDISVLNDFIKGKIPARWATFNDFLIWYFELSV
;
A
#
# COMPACT_ATOMS: atom_id res chain seq x y z
N MET A 1 -4.30 -40.50 -55.27
CA MET A 1 -2.96 -40.05 -55.68
C MET A 1 -2.78 -38.62 -55.24
N ILE A 2 -1.65 -38.38 -54.57
CA ILE A 2 -1.06 -37.14 -54.02
C ILE A 2 -1.64 -35.84 -54.59
N SER A 3 -2.05 -34.91 -53.71
CA SER A 3 -2.29 -33.50 -54.07
C SER A 3 -1.37 -32.59 -53.25
N PHE A 4 -0.73 -31.65 -53.95
CA PHE A 4 0.26 -30.68 -53.50
C PHE A 4 -0.40 -29.39 -52.98
N ALA A 5 0.20 -28.83 -51.92
CA ALA A 5 0.39 -27.41 -51.58
C ALA A 5 -0.77 -26.39 -51.67
N ALA A 6 -1.09 -25.71 -50.56
CA ALA A 6 -0.68 -24.32 -50.32
C ALA A 6 -1.29 -23.70 -49.03
N LEU A 7 -0.40 -22.97 -48.35
CA LEU A 7 -0.50 -21.98 -47.28
C LEU A 7 -1.73 -21.03 -47.32
N ALA A 8 -2.42 -20.84 -46.18
CA ALA A 8 -3.16 -19.62 -45.81
C ALA A 8 -3.43 -19.64 -44.29
N ILE A 9 -2.58 -19.02 -43.47
CA ILE A 9 -2.74 -17.70 -42.84
C ILE A 9 -3.90 -17.64 -41.84
N CYS A 10 -3.52 -17.59 -40.56
CA CYS A 10 -4.33 -17.21 -39.40
C CYS A 10 -5.01 -15.85 -39.58
N VAL A 11 -6.30 -15.78 -39.26
CA VAL A 11 -6.92 -14.56 -38.73
C VAL A 11 -7.85 -14.99 -37.60
N VAL A 12 -7.36 -14.93 -36.35
CA VAL A 12 -8.24 -14.88 -35.17
C VAL A 12 -8.34 -13.41 -34.79
N SER A 13 -9.51 -12.85 -35.05
CA SER A 13 -9.89 -11.49 -34.71
C SER A 13 -9.88 -11.29 -33.19
N LEU A 14 -9.05 -10.36 -32.72
CA LEU A 14 -9.20 -9.71 -31.42
C LEU A 14 -9.86 -8.35 -31.66
N VAL A 15 -11.11 -8.18 -31.24
CA VAL A 15 -11.71 -6.84 -31.10
C VAL A 15 -11.76 -6.54 -29.61
N GLY A 16 -10.70 -5.90 -29.13
CA GLY A 16 -10.60 -5.25 -27.82
C GLY A 16 -10.75 -3.74 -27.96
N LYS A 17 -11.35 -3.11 -26.95
CA LYS A 17 -11.75 -1.70 -26.89
C LYS A 17 -10.60 -0.73 -27.19
N VAL A 18 -10.99 0.35 -27.86
CA VAL A 18 -10.26 1.57 -28.19
C VAL A 18 -9.61 2.18 -26.94
N GLY A 19 -8.29 2.41 -26.96
CA GLY A 19 -7.70 3.49 -26.15
C GLY A 19 -6.39 3.23 -25.40
N GLU A 20 -5.81 2.04 -25.39
CA GLU A 20 -4.45 1.83 -24.86
C GLU A 20 -3.58 1.17 -25.92
N ILE A 21 -2.65 1.96 -26.45
CA ILE A 21 -1.49 1.41 -27.14
C ILE A 21 -0.62 0.84 -26.02
N PHE A 22 -0.77 -0.45 -25.71
CA PHE A 22 0.33 -1.16 -25.06
C PHE A 22 1.46 -1.18 -26.08
N VAL A 23 2.28 -0.13 -26.06
CA VAL A 23 3.59 -0.17 -26.72
C VAL A 23 4.36 -1.19 -25.91
N GLU A 24 4.40 -2.42 -26.43
CA GLU A 24 5.27 -3.45 -25.89
C GLU A 24 6.68 -2.87 -25.92
N ALA A 25 7.18 -2.47 -24.74
CA ALA A 25 8.50 -1.86 -24.61
C ALA A 25 9.52 -2.78 -25.28
N LEU A 26 10.31 -2.24 -26.20
CA LEU A 26 11.25 -3.03 -26.99
C LEU A 26 12.26 -3.68 -26.05
N HIS A 27 12.11 -4.98 -25.82
CA HIS A 27 13.08 -5.75 -25.07
C HIS A 27 14.41 -5.73 -25.84
N PRO A 28 15.57 -5.47 -25.20
CA PRO A 28 16.87 -5.36 -25.91
C PRO A 28 17.27 -6.66 -26.62
N TYR A 29 16.53 -7.74 -26.39
CA TYR A 29 16.76 -9.09 -26.89
C TYR A 29 15.56 -9.66 -27.67
N GLY A 30 14.49 -8.87 -27.88
CA GLY A 30 13.22 -9.39 -28.38
C GLY A 30 12.69 -10.57 -27.55
N ASN A 31 11.92 -11.48 -28.19
CA ASN A 31 11.36 -12.69 -27.56
C ASN A 31 12.38 -13.84 -27.37
N GLN A 32 13.68 -13.60 -27.53
CA GLN A 32 14.72 -14.61 -27.36
C GLN A 32 15.31 -14.59 -25.94
N LYS A 33 15.38 -15.76 -25.31
CA LYS A 33 15.86 -15.93 -23.94
C LYS A 33 17.39 -15.87 -23.74
N ASN A 34 18.18 -15.60 -24.79
CA ASN A 34 19.63 -15.30 -24.71
C ASN A 34 20.20 -15.02 -26.12
N PRO A 35 20.35 -13.76 -26.55
CA PRO A 35 21.06 -13.40 -27.78
C PRO A 35 22.49 -12.92 -27.51
N ASP A 36 23.41 -13.23 -28.42
CA ASP A 36 24.82 -12.83 -28.31
C ASP A 36 25.07 -11.33 -28.58
N PHE A 37 24.10 -10.60 -29.16
CA PHE A 37 24.15 -9.14 -29.35
C PHE A 37 22.74 -8.49 -29.22
N PRO A 38 22.62 -7.24 -28.71
CA PRO A 38 21.35 -6.52 -28.59
C PRO A 38 20.72 -6.18 -29.95
N ILE A 39 19.38 -6.20 -30.02
CA ILE A 39 18.62 -5.64 -31.16
C ILE A 39 18.69 -4.10 -31.03
N ASP A 40 19.11 -3.46 -32.13
CA ASP A 40 19.18 -2.02 -32.37
C ASP A 40 19.32 -1.13 -31.12
N ARG A 41 20.58 -0.88 -30.73
CA ARG A 41 20.93 -0.11 -29.55
C ARG A 41 20.38 1.32 -29.58
N ASP A 42 20.24 1.92 -30.76
CA ASP A 42 19.77 3.29 -30.89
C ASP A 42 18.27 3.39 -30.60
N ALA A 43 17.50 2.35 -30.97
CA ALA A 43 16.08 2.24 -30.64
C ALA A 43 15.85 1.93 -29.14
N PHE A 44 16.64 1.03 -28.55
CA PHE A 44 16.55 0.74 -27.11
C PHE A 44 16.98 1.94 -26.25
N ASP A 45 17.93 2.75 -26.70
CA ASP A 45 18.41 3.92 -25.97
C ASP A 45 17.34 5.01 -25.80
N ILE A 46 16.39 5.11 -26.74
CA ILE A 46 15.21 5.99 -26.67
C ILE A 46 14.23 5.53 -25.58
N ASP A 47 14.03 4.22 -25.45
CA ASP A 47 12.98 3.64 -24.59
C ASP A 47 13.50 3.10 -23.25
N ARG A 48 14.82 3.15 -23.04
CA ARG A 48 15.53 2.61 -21.88
C ARG A 48 14.94 3.05 -20.55
N LYS A 49 14.57 4.33 -20.44
CA LYS A 49 14.01 4.90 -19.20
C LYS A 49 12.64 4.30 -18.90
N GLN A 50 11.79 4.18 -19.90
CA GLN A 50 10.47 3.57 -19.78
C GLN A 50 10.59 2.08 -19.44
N TYR A 51 11.48 1.36 -20.13
CA TYR A 51 11.79 -0.05 -19.85
C TYR A 51 12.17 -0.29 -18.38
N TRP A 52 13.07 0.53 -17.81
CA TRP A 52 13.43 0.37 -16.39
C TRP A 52 12.28 0.75 -15.44
N GLN A 53 11.43 1.70 -15.81
CA GLN A 53 10.23 2.04 -15.02
C GLN A 53 9.20 0.91 -15.05
N ASP A 54 8.94 0.33 -16.22
CA ASP A 54 8.03 -0.79 -16.39
C ASP A 54 8.54 -2.03 -15.65
N ARG A 55 9.86 -2.30 -15.69
CA ARG A 55 10.47 -3.41 -14.92
C ARG A 55 10.39 -3.19 -13.41
N VAL A 56 10.49 -1.95 -12.93
CA VAL A 56 10.26 -1.61 -11.51
C VAL A 56 8.78 -1.79 -11.16
N ALA A 57 7.86 -1.34 -12.02
CA ALA A 57 6.42 -1.52 -11.84
C ALA A 57 6.03 -3.01 -11.86
N GLU A 58 6.54 -3.80 -12.80
CA GLU A 58 6.37 -5.27 -12.87
C GLU A 58 6.97 -5.97 -11.66
N ALA A 59 8.14 -5.56 -11.17
CA ALA A 59 8.74 -6.12 -9.97
C ALA A 59 7.90 -5.79 -8.72
N ASN A 60 7.32 -4.60 -8.65
CA ASN A 60 6.41 -4.19 -7.57
C ASN A 60 5.06 -4.92 -7.67
N VAL A 61 4.50 -5.08 -8.86
CA VAL A 61 3.30 -5.89 -9.12
C VAL A 61 3.57 -7.37 -8.85
N SER A 62 4.76 -7.90 -9.15
CA SER A 62 5.15 -9.27 -8.83
C SER A 62 5.40 -9.49 -7.33
N LYS A 63 5.89 -8.47 -6.61
CA LYS A 63 5.95 -8.49 -5.14
C LYS A 63 4.54 -8.44 -4.52
N ASN A 64 3.62 -7.68 -5.12
CA ASN A 64 2.25 -7.52 -4.63
C ASN A 64 1.29 -8.63 -5.10
N GLY A 65 1.60 -9.33 -6.20
CA GLY A 65 0.78 -10.42 -6.76
C GLY A 65 0.94 -11.76 -6.04
N GLY A 66 1.86 -11.85 -5.06
CA GLY A 66 2.11 -13.04 -4.25
C GLY A 66 1.73 -12.92 -2.77
N MET A 67 1.53 -11.70 -2.25
CA MET A 67 0.99 -11.48 -0.90
C MET A 67 -0.46 -11.09 -1.03
N ARG A 68 -1.37 -12.07 -0.86
CA ARG A 68 -2.64 -11.72 -0.20
C ARG A 68 -2.21 -11.13 1.13
N SER A 69 -2.37 -9.83 1.30
CA SER A 69 -2.23 -9.19 2.61
C SER A 69 -3.08 -9.98 3.61
N VAL A 70 -2.45 -10.53 4.64
CA VAL A 70 -3.11 -11.28 5.71
C VAL A 70 -2.78 -10.56 7.01
N ILE A 71 -3.83 -10.11 7.70
CA ILE A 71 -3.70 -9.55 9.04
C ILE A 71 -3.05 -10.62 9.94
N PRO A 72 -1.98 -10.30 10.70
CA PRO A 72 -1.25 -11.30 11.48
C PRO A 72 -2.16 -12.08 12.43
N SER A 73 -2.01 -13.40 12.47
CA SER A 73 -2.85 -14.27 13.31
C SER A 73 -2.79 -13.95 14.81
N THR A 74 -1.70 -13.34 15.28
CA THR A 74 -1.56 -12.84 16.65
C THR A 74 -2.50 -11.67 16.91
N VAL A 75 -2.59 -10.73 15.96
CA VAL A 75 -3.53 -9.60 15.99
C VAL A 75 -4.97 -10.09 15.94
N GLU A 76 -5.29 -11.04 15.05
CA GLU A 76 -6.64 -11.62 14.98
C GLU A 76 -7.05 -12.27 16.30
N ARG A 77 -6.13 -12.99 16.95
CA ARG A 77 -6.39 -13.61 18.26
C ARG A 77 -6.60 -12.57 19.35
N TYR A 78 -5.84 -11.48 19.35
CA TYR A 78 -6.01 -10.38 20.30
C TYR A 78 -7.41 -9.76 20.14
N LEU A 79 -7.77 -9.37 18.92
CA LEU A 79 -9.05 -8.73 18.61
C LEU A 79 -10.25 -9.63 18.86
N ALA A 80 -10.13 -10.94 18.64
CA ALA A 80 -11.17 -11.91 18.97
C ALA A 80 -11.45 -12.02 20.48
N GLY A 81 -10.47 -11.65 21.32
CA GLY A 81 -10.63 -11.59 22.78
C GLY A 81 -11.06 -10.21 23.30
N SER A 82 -11.06 -9.18 22.46
CA SER A 82 -11.45 -7.82 22.85
C SER A 82 -12.96 -7.72 23.09
N THR A 83 -13.35 -6.89 24.05
CA THR A 83 -14.76 -6.60 24.33
C THR A 83 -15.28 -5.52 23.39
N GLY A 84 -16.40 -5.74 22.71
CA GLY A 84 -17.07 -4.77 21.85
C GLY A 84 -17.34 -5.29 20.43
N ASP A 85 -18.01 -4.46 19.63
CA ASP A 85 -18.32 -4.77 18.22
C ASP A 85 -17.10 -4.45 17.33
N ILE A 86 -16.11 -5.34 17.37
CA ILE A 86 -14.83 -5.17 16.66
C ILE A 86 -14.94 -5.52 15.17
N ALA A 87 -15.87 -6.39 14.78
CA ALA A 87 -16.10 -6.70 13.37
C ALA A 87 -16.79 -5.52 12.67
N ARG A 88 -16.25 -5.09 11.53
CA ARG A 88 -16.80 -3.95 10.81
C ARG A 88 -18.19 -4.25 10.25
N SER A 89 -19.17 -3.44 10.65
CA SER A 89 -20.56 -3.59 10.22
C SER A 89 -20.86 -2.88 8.90
N ASP A 90 -20.12 -1.81 8.57
CA ASP A 90 -20.22 -1.08 7.30
C ASP A 90 -18.87 -0.94 6.56
N PRO A 91 -18.43 -1.99 5.86
CA PRO A 91 -17.20 -1.94 5.06
C PRO A 91 -17.29 -0.97 3.87
N ARG A 92 -18.49 -0.58 3.41
CA ARG A 92 -18.64 0.28 2.24
C ARG A 92 -18.29 1.73 2.57
N THR A 93 -18.71 2.21 3.73
CA THR A 93 -18.35 3.54 4.20
C THR A 93 -16.86 3.60 4.49
N ALA A 94 -16.31 2.62 5.21
CA ALA A 94 -14.85 2.54 5.40
C ALA A 94 -14.07 2.50 4.09
N MET A 95 -14.54 1.77 3.07
CA MET A 95 -13.90 1.76 1.75
C MET A 95 -13.87 3.13 1.09
N ARG A 96 -14.94 3.94 1.23
CA ARG A 96 -14.96 5.32 0.72
C ARG A 96 -13.99 6.19 1.49
N THR A 97 -13.98 6.10 2.82
CA THR A 97 -13.04 6.87 3.64
C THR A 97 -11.59 6.52 3.30
N LEU A 98 -11.27 5.24 3.08
CA LEU A 98 -9.94 4.82 2.59
C LEU A 98 -9.60 5.43 1.23
N GLN A 99 -10.55 5.45 0.29
CA GLN A 99 -10.36 6.08 -1.02
C GLN A 99 -10.10 7.59 -0.90
N ASP A 100 -10.87 8.28 -0.05
CA ASP A 100 -10.73 9.72 0.18
C ASP A 100 -9.39 10.06 0.85
N LEU A 101 -8.88 9.17 1.70
CA LEU A 101 -7.54 9.27 2.29
C LEU A 101 -6.41 8.92 1.30
N GLY A 102 -6.74 8.34 0.13
CA GLY A 102 -5.77 7.91 -0.87
C GLY A 102 -5.11 6.56 -0.56
N VAL A 103 -5.78 5.68 0.19
CA VAL A 103 -5.27 4.36 0.56
C VAL A 103 -6.00 3.25 -0.22
N ALA A 104 -5.24 2.39 -0.89
CA ALA A 104 -5.80 1.26 -1.61
C ALA A 104 -6.33 0.17 -0.67
N SER A 105 -7.46 -0.43 -1.04
CA SER A 105 -8.18 -1.41 -0.21
C SER A 105 -7.47 -2.76 -0.08
N ASP A 106 -6.53 -3.07 -0.96
CA ASP A 106 -5.74 -4.32 -0.96
C ASP A 106 -4.44 -4.22 -0.14
N THR A 107 -4.13 -3.05 0.42
CA THR A 107 -3.05 -2.88 1.39
C THR A 107 -3.37 -3.50 2.75
N ASP A 108 -2.35 -3.78 3.56
CA ASP A 108 -2.50 -4.24 4.94
C ASP A 108 -3.37 -3.29 5.79
N PHE A 109 -3.14 -1.99 5.65
CA PHE A 109 -3.94 -0.95 6.29
C PHE A 109 -5.39 -1.01 5.83
N GLY A 110 -5.62 -1.04 4.51
CA GLY A 110 -6.96 -1.10 3.94
C GLY A 110 -7.73 -2.35 4.37
N GLN A 111 -7.10 -3.52 4.32
CA GLN A 111 -7.72 -4.78 4.74
C GLN A 111 -8.04 -4.80 6.23
N PHE A 112 -7.19 -4.24 7.09
CA PHE A 112 -7.46 -4.11 8.52
C PHE A 112 -8.71 -3.27 8.77
N TYR A 113 -8.76 -2.05 8.22
CA TYR A 113 -9.90 -1.16 8.43
C TYR A 113 -11.13 -1.55 7.63
N LEU A 114 -11.07 -2.42 6.62
CA LEU A 114 -12.28 -3.00 6.01
C LEU A 114 -12.87 -4.13 6.86
N LYS A 115 -12.05 -4.78 7.69
CA LYS A 115 -12.44 -5.93 8.51
C LYS A 115 -12.84 -5.54 9.93
N TYR A 116 -12.15 -4.58 10.53
CA TYR A 116 -12.29 -4.22 11.93
C TYR A 116 -12.72 -2.76 12.12
N GLN A 117 -13.39 -2.49 13.24
CA GLN A 117 -13.83 -1.17 13.69
C GLN A 117 -13.73 -1.06 15.23
N GLY A 118 -13.86 0.16 15.76
CA GLY A 118 -14.00 0.44 17.19
C GLY A 118 -12.72 0.91 17.86
N SER A 119 -12.71 0.82 19.20
CA SER A 119 -11.59 1.26 20.03
C SER A 119 -10.48 0.23 20.09
N PHE A 120 -9.35 0.51 19.45
CA PHE A 120 -8.21 -0.38 19.37
C PHE A 120 -7.19 -0.06 20.47
N ILE A 121 -7.42 -0.60 21.66
CA ILE A 121 -6.56 -0.35 22.84
C ILE A 121 -5.39 -1.33 22.87
N SER A 122 -4.17 -0.79 22.91
CA SER A 122 -2.96 -1.57 23.15
C SER A 122 -2.91 -2.09 24.60
N PRO A 123 -2.35 -3.29 24.84
CA PRO A 123 -1.96 -3.69 26.19
C PRO A 123 -0.72 -2.93 26.72
N ARG A 124 -0.03 -2.17 25.85
CA ARG A 124 1.07 -1.27 26.22
C ARG A 124 0.52 0.10 26.61
N PRO A 125 1.23 0.88 27.44
CA PRO A 125 0.83 2.24 27.80
C PRO A 125 1.15 3.23 26.67
N VAL A 126 0.48 3.08 25.54
CA VAL A 126 0.59 3.93 24.34
C VAL A 126 -0.79 4.42 23.93
N ALA A 127 -0.83 5.48 23.13
CA ALA A 127 -2.09 6.07 22.65
C ALA A 127 -2.94 5.04 21.87
N GLU A 128 -4.26 5.18 21.98
CA GLU A 128 -5.24 4.38 21.25
C GLU A 128 -5.05 4.49 19.74
N LEU A 129 -5.12 3.35 19.06
CA LEU A 129 -5.15 3.29 17.60
C LEU A 129 -6.58 3.69 17.16
N LEU A 130 -6.66 4.77 16.38
CA LEU A 130 -7.92 5.34 15.94
C LEU A 130 -8.59 4.49 14.88
N ASP A 131 -9.92 4.59 14.81
CA ASP A 131 -10.68 4.03 13.70
C ASP A 131 -10.59 4.93 12.45
N VAL A 132 -10.73 4.35 11.26
CA VAL A 132 -10.85 5.12 10.02
C VAL A 132 -12.22 5.79 9.89
N GLU A 133 -13.25 5.16 10.46
CA GLU A 133 -14.64 5.58 10.35
C GLU A 133 -15.45 5.01 11.51
N GLY A 134 -16.19 5.85 12.23
CA GLY A 134 -17.06 5.43 13.32
C GLY A 134 -17.63 6.60 14.11
N PRO A 135 -18.44 6.33 15.14
CA PRO A 135 -19.02 7.36 16.01
C PRO A 135 -18.01 7.95 17.01
N SER A 136 -16.86 7.29 17.21
CA SER A 136 -15.77 7.78 18.06
C SER A 136 -15.00 8.87 17.34
N ILE A 137 -14.78 10.00 18.02
CA ILE A 137 -14.06 11.16 17.49
C ILE A 137 -12.87 11.44 18.41
N PRO A 138 -11.67 11.70 17.88
CA PRO A 138 -11.37 11.79 16.45
C PRO A 138 -11.24 10.41 15.78
N ALA A 139 -11.69 10.32 14.52
CA ALA A 139 -11.26 9.25 13.62
C ALA A 139 -9.96 9.67 12.91
N ILE A 140 -9.32 8.74 12.19
CA ILE A 140 -8.07 9.00 11.44
C ILE A 140 -8.19 10.24 10.53
N PRO A 141 -9.27 10.47 9.74
CA PRO A 141 -9.39 11.68 8.93
C PRO A 141 -9.34 12.96 9.78
N ASP A 142 -10.10 13.00 10.87
CA ASP A 142 -10.19 14.18 11.75
C ASP A 142 -8.83 14.48 12.39
N GLN A 143 -8.18 13.46 12.95
CA GLN A 143 -6.87 13.62 13.59
C GLN A 143 -5.81 14.00 12.57
N THR A 144 -5.85 13.43 11.36
CA THR A 144 -4.91 13.74 10.27
C THR A 144 -5.04 15.21 9.86
N GLU A 145 -6.27 15.70 9.66
CA GLU A 145 -6.50 17.11 9.34
C GLU A 145 -5.98 18.02 10.47
N TYR A 146 -6.28 17.68 11.72
CA TYR A 146 -5.84 18.42 12.89
C TYR A 146 -4.31 18.55 12.95
N VAL A 147 -3.57 17.43 12.93
CA VAL A 147 -2.11 17.44 13.06
C VAL A 147 -1.42 18.05 11.84
N ARG A 148 -2.02 17.93 10.65
CA ARG A 148 -1.54 18.61 9.44
C ARG A 148 -1.63 20.12 9.60
N ASN A 149 -2.75 20.63 10.07
CA ASN A 149 -2.95 22.07 10.27
C ASN A 149 -2.09 22.60 11.42
N LEU A 150 -1.91 21.83 12.48
CA LEU A 150 -1.16 22.26 13.67
C LEU A 150 0.36 22.17 13.48
N TYR A 151 0.85 21.05 12.96
CA TYR A 151 2.29 20.73 12.90
C TYR A 151 2.88 20.79 11.49
N GLY A 152 2.06 20.93 10.45
CA GLY A 152 2.53 20.88 9.07
C GLY A 152 2.94 19.48 8.62
N ILE A 153 2.31 18.44 9.18
CA ILE A 153 2.55 17.05 8.76
C ILE A 153 2.25 16.90 7.26
N PRO A 154 3.20 16.36 6.46
CA PRO A 154 3.00 16.21 5.01
C PRO A 154 1.79 15.35 4.62
N GLU A 155 1.29 15.53 3.40
CA GLU A 155 0.04 14.91 2.93
C GLU A 155 0.12 13.38 2.80
N GLU A 156 1.32 12.84 2.60
CA GLU A 156 1.61 11.42 2.50
C GLU A 156 1.43 10.66 3.82
N TYR A 157 1.28 11.36 4.96
CA TYR A 157 1.11 10.74 6.27
C TYR A 157 -0.33 10.85 6.80
N LEU A 158 -0.78 9.78 7.45
CA LEU A 158 -2.04 9.68 8.19
C LEU A 158 -1.77 9.49 9.67
N ALA A 159 -2.52 10.15 10.55
CA ALA A 159 -2.40 10.00 11.99
C ALA A 159 -3.14 8.75 12.48
N LEU A 160 -2.40 7.77 12.98
CA LEU A 160 -2.94 6.53 13.53
C LEU A 160 -3.42 6.68 14.97
N THR A 161 -2.84 7.62 15.72
CA THR A 161 -3.16 7.91 17.11
C THR A 161 -3.37 9.40 17.31
N SER A 162 -3.91 9.78 18.47
CA SER A 162 -3.78 11.15 18.95
C SER A 162 -2.30 11.53 19.17
N ASP A 163 -2.07 12.83 19.33
CA ASP A 163 -0.78 13.45 19.68
C ASP A 163 -0.56 13.55 21.20
N GLU A 164 -1.24 12.69 21.97
CA GLU A 164 -1.14 12.66 23.43
C GLU A 164 0.31 12.49 23.90
N GLY A 165 0.74 13.37 24.79
CA GLY A 165 2.12 13.36 25.30
C GLY A 165 3.15 13.88 24.29
N GLU A 166 2.73 14.65 23.28
CA GLU A 166 3.60 15.18 22.21
C GLU A 166 4.23 14.09 21.34
N GLY A 167 3.59 12.92 21.26
CA GLY A 167 4.00 11.81 20.40
C GLY A 167 2.81 11.21 19.65
N MET A 168 3.02 10.72 18.44
CA MET A 168 1.98 10.05 17.64
C MET A 168 2.56 9.02 16.67
N TYR A 169 1.75 8.02 16.33
CA TYR A 169 2.08 7.11 15.22
C TYR A 169 1.50 7.63 13.91
N LEU A 170 2.33 7.66 12.88
CA LEU A 170 1.95 8.09 11.53
C LEU A 170 2.11 6.95 10.53
N TYR A 171 1.12 6.75 9.68
CA TYR A 171 1.18 5.81 8.56
C TYR A 171 1.57 6.52 7.27
N GLY A 172 2.60 6.03 6.59
CA GLY A 172 3.00 6.51 5.27
C GLY A 172 2.17 5.82 4.18
N LYS A 173 1.42 6.60 3.41
CA LYS A 173 0.57 6.07 2.32
C LYS A 173 1.37 5.49 1.17
N ASP A 174 2.55 6.05 0.92
CA ASP A 174 3.38 5.71 -0.24
C ASP A 174 4.24 4.47 -0.01
N ASP A 175 4.70 4.25 1.23
CA ASP A 175 5.59 3.16 1.61
C ASP A 175 4.93 2.08 2.47
N GLY A 176 3.74 2.34 3.01
CA GLY A 176 3.03 1.45 3.93
C GLY A 176 3.69 1.31 5.30
N ALA A 177 4.67 2.15 5.61
CA ALA A 177 5.46 2.10 6.83
C ALA A 177 4.81 2.89 7.96
N VAL A 178 5.26 2.66 9.19
CA VAL A 178 4.77 3.38 10.38
C VAL A 178 5.92 4.09 11.09
N TYR A 179 5.68 5.36 11.39
CA TYR A 179 6.61 6.29 12.01
C TYR A 179 6.17 6.56 13.43
N ASP A 180 7.15 6.64 14.33
CA ASP A 180 6.97 7.04 15.73
C ASP A 180 7.48 8.48 15.85
N LEU A 181 6.56 9.43 15.76
CA LEU A 181 6.88 10.85 15.76
C LEU A 181 6.80 11.38 17.18
N ASP A 182 7.91 11.93 17.67
CA ASP A 182 7.96 12.83 18.81
C ASP A 182 8.07 14.27 18.29
N ILE A 183 7.30 15.21 18.84
CA ILE A 183 7.28 16.61 18.38
C ILE A 183 8.66 17.28 18.47
N SER A 184 9.54 16.84 19.37
CA SER A 184 10.92 17.36 19.47
C SER A 184 11.75 17.14 18.19
N VAL A 185 11.40 16.15 17.37
CA VAL A 185 12.08 15.84 16.09
C VAL A 185 11.26 16.21 14.85
N LEU A 186 10.13 16.91 15.02
CA LEU A 186 9.22 17.31 13.94
C LEU A 186 9.92 17.95 12.74
N ASN A 187 10.86 18.86 12.99
CA ASN A 187 11.58 19.55 11.92
C ASN A 187 12.46 18.63 11.07
N ASP A 188 13.00 17.56 11.65
CA ASP A 188 13.77 16.57 10.91
C ASP A 188 12.85 15.54 10.24
N PHE A 189 11.69 15.24 10.84
CA PHE A 189 10.65 14.42 10.23
C PHE A 189 10.12 15.05 8.93
N ILE A 190 9.73 16.34 8.97
CA ILE A 190 9.26 17.08 7.78
C ILE A 190 10.33 17.13 6.67
N LYS A 191 11.61 17.05 7.03
CA LYS A 191 12.73 17.00 6.07
C LYS A 191 13.05 15.58 5.57
N GLY A 192 12.25 14.58 5.93
CA GLY A 192 12.42 13.19 5.53
C GLY A 192 13.67 12.52 6.14
N LYS A 193 14.16 13.00 7.29
CA LYS A 193 15.37 12.44 7.93
C LYS A 193 15.07 11.39 9.00
N ILE A 194 13.84 11.33 9.47
CA ILE A 194 13.42 10.37 10.50
C ILE A 194 13.00 9.09 9.78
N PRO A 195 13.67 7.96 10.02
CA PRO A 195 13.30 6.70 9.39
C PRO A 195 11.99 6.17 9.99
N ALA A 196 11.28 5.36 9.21
CA ALA A 196 10.18 4.56 9.74
C ALA A 196 10.67 3.66 10.88
N ARG A 197 9.85 3.50 11.92
CA ARG A 197 10.13 2.58 13.02
C ARG A 197 9.71 1.16 12.67
N TRP A 198 8.63 1.02 11.92
CA TRP A 198 8.14 -0.25 11.39
C TRP A 198 8.06 -0.18 9.87
N ALA A 199 8.61 -1.19 9.19
CA ALA A 199 8.66 -1.22 7.73
C ALA A 199 7.27 -1.43 7.10
N THR A 200 6.34 -2.02 7.85
CA THR A 200 4.96 -2.26 7.41
C THR A 200 3.96 -1.95 8.52
N PHE A 201 2.72 -1.68 8.13
CA PHE A 201 1.60 -1.56 9.09
C PHE A 201 1.41 -2.84 9.91
N ASN A 202 1.61 -4.02 9.33
CA ASN A 202 1.50 -5.29 10.05
C ASN A 202 2.59 -5.47 11.13
N ASP A 203 3.83 -5.04 10.87
CA ASP A 203 4.90 -5.03 11.88
C ASP A 203 4.52 -4.14 13.07
N PHE A 204 3.90 -2.98 12.78
CA PHE A 204 3.34 -2.10 13.80
C PHE A 204 2.21 -2.78 14.58
N LEU A 205 1.23 -3.40 13.92
CA LEU A 205 0.11 -4.07 14.60
C LEU A 205 0.58 -5.21 15.52
N ILE A 206 1.57 -6.00 15.08
CA ILE A 206 2.19 -7.05 15.91
C ILE A 206 2.76 -6.41 17.17
N TRP A 207 3.61 -5.39 17.03
CA TRP A 207 4.18 -4.70 18.18
C TRP A 207 3.11 -4.05 19.07
N TYR A 208 2.08 -3.44 18.47
CA TYR A 208 1.04 -2.66 19.13
C TYR A 208 0.14 -3.55 20.00
N PHE A 209 -0.25 -4.73 19.51
CA PHE A 209 -1.16 -5.64 20.23
C PHE A 209 -0.47 -6.76 21.01
N GLU A 210 0.80 -7.07 20.72
CA GLU A 210 1.54 -8.12 21.42
C GLU A 210 2.37 -7.53 22.56
N LEU A 211 2.12 -8.01 23.79
CA LEU A 211 3.09 -7.90 24.86
C LEU A 211 4.24 -8.82 24.51
N SER A 212 5.37 -8.25 24.13
CA SER A 212 6.64 -8.97 24.05
C SER A 212 6.90 -9.60 25.42
N VAL A 213 6.65 -10.91 25.52
CA VAL A 213 6.99 -11.75 26.68
C VAL A 213 8.48 -11.83 26.89
#